data_AF-A0A2V9Y8E1-F1
#
_entry.id   AF-A0A2V9Y8E1-F1
#
_cell.length_a   1.000
_cell.length_b   1.000
_cell.length_c   1.000
_cell.angle_alpha   90.00
_cell.angle_beta   90.00
_cell.angle_gamma   90.00
#
_symmetry.space_group_name_H-M   'P 1'
#
loop_
_entity.id
_entity.type
_entity.pdbx_description
1 polymer ?
#
loop_
_entity_poly.entity_id
_entity_poly.type
_entity_poly.pdbx_seq_one_letter_code
_entity_poly.pdbx_strand_id
1 'polypeptide(L)'
;MLACALVVARPRTQSGNAPKAALSDSPIRFTYQAIDFKLDSNESPEHHAPETMAGGVAVFDYNNDGKLDIFFTNGADLKTLKKDSPKYYNRLFENDGKGHFTDVTEKAGLKGTGYDTGVAIADYDNDGYEDIFVAGVYRNTLYHNNGDGTFTDVTYKAGLNKPDPEYGPLWSVAAAWVDVNNDGLLDLVVINYLKWDFNNEPVCAGFGHNDYCHPKM
;
A
#
# COMPACT_ATOMS: atom_id res chain seq x y z
N MET A 1 0.82 1.27 -19.54
CA MET A 1 -0.27 1.99 -18.85
C MET A 1 -1.01 0.95 -18.02
N LEU A 2 -0.58 0.70 -16.77
CA LEU A 2 -1.38 -0.09 -15.84
C LEU A 2 -2.28 0.90 -15.11
N ALA A 3 -3.54 0.95 -15.51
CA ALA A 3 -4.59 1.56 -14.71
C ALA A 3 -5.00 0.53 -13.65
N CYS A 4 -5.04 0.93 -12.38
CA CYS A 4 -5.60 0.06 -11.34
C CYS A 4 -7.11 -0.08 -11.59
N ALA A 5 -7.59 -1.32 -11.69
CA ALA A 5 -9.00 -1.62 -11.95
C ALA A 5 -9.62 -2.17 -10.68
N LEU A 6 -10.58 -1.43 -10.11
CA LEU A 6 -11.41 -1.95 -9.04
C LEU A 6 -12.62 -2.66 -9.65
N VAL A 7 -13.00 -3.80 -9.07
CA VAL A 7 -14.27 -4.42 -9.35
C VAL A 7 -15.21 -4.29 -8.16
N VAL A 8 -16.35 -3.61 -8.36
CA VAL A 8 -17.35 -3.33 -7.33
C VAL A 8 -18.62 -4.14 -7.54
N ALA A 9 -19.03 -4.94 -6.54
CA ALA A 9 -20.34 -5.59 -6.49
C ALA A 9 -21.45 -4.59 -6.12
N ARG A 10 -22.62 -4.61 -6.78
CA ARG A 10 -23.79 -3.79 -6.42
C ARG A 10 -25.09 -4.59 -6.36
N PRO A 11 -25.94 -4.41 -5.32
CA PRO A 11 -27.29 -4.98 -5.28
C PRO A 11 -28.25 -4.26 -6.24
N ARG A 12 -29.27 -4.96 -6.75
CA ARG A 12 -30.32 -4.38 -7.61
C ARG A 12 -31.45 -3.80 -6.76
N THR A 13 -31.84 -2.55 -7.01
CA THR A 13 -33.15 -2.02 -6.60
C THR A 13 -34.24 -2.60 -7.52
N GLN A 14 -35.19 -3.36 -6.97
CA GLN A 14 -36.26 -3.98 -7.76
C GLN A 14 -37.36 -2.97 -8.08
N SER A 15 -37.68 -2.79 -9.36
CA SER A 15 -38.98 -2.27 -9.81
C SER A 15 -39.52 -3.12 -10.97
N GLY A 16 -40.71 -3.70 -10.77
CA GLY A 16 -41.73 -4.01 -11.78
C GLY A 16 -41.50 -5.08 -12.87
N ASN A 17 -42.14 -6.24 -12.66
CA ASN A 17 -42.58 -7.33 -13.57
C ASN A 17 -42.40 -7.26 -15.11
N ALA A 18 -41.68 -8.26 -15.68
CA ALA A 18 -42.18 -9.20 -16.72
C ALA A 18 -41.15 -10.32 -17.03
N PRO A 19 -41.55 -11.55 -17.42
CA PRO A 19 -40.65 -12.70 -17.50
C PRO A 19 -40.20 -13.03 -18.94
N LYS A 20 -38.89 -13.24 -19.12
CA LYS A 20 -38.31 -13.98 -20.25
C LYS A 20 -37.09 -14.72 -19.72
N ALA A 21 -37.01 -16.01 -20.00
CA ALA A 21 -36.05 -16.98 -19.43
C ALA A 21 -34.68 -16.34 -19.13
N ALA A 22 -34.49 -15.94 -17.87
CA ALA A 22 -33.33 -15.19 -17.46
C ALA A 22 -32.21 -16.20 -17.18
N LEU A 23 -31.16 -16.16 -17.99
CA LEU A 23 -29.83 -16.52 -17.49
C LEU A 23 -29.71 -15.85 -16.11
N SER A 24 -29.50 -16.64 -15.07
CA SER A 24 -29.49 -16.16 -13.68
C SER A 24 -28.55 -14.96 -13.57
N ASP A 25 -29.13 -13.76 -13.54
CA ASP A 25 -28.40 -12.51 -13.42
C ASP A 25 -27.77 -12.50 -12.03
N SER A 26 -26.46 -12.75 -11.96
CA SER A 26 -25.72 -12.81 -10.70
C SER A 26 -26.01 -11.56 -9.85
N PRO A 27 -26.26 -11.72 -8.54
CA PRO A 27 -26.41 -10.57 -7.63
C PRO A 27 -25.11 -9.76 -7.52
N ILE A 28 -23.98 -10.32 -7.96
CA ILE A 28 -22.68 -9.67 -8.04
C ILE A 28 -22.42 -9.30 -9.50
N ARG A 29 -22.14 -8.01 -9.74
CA ARG A 29 -21.72 -7.49 -11.04
C ARG A 29 -20.32 -6.93 -10.94
N PHE A 30 -19.58 -7.04 -12.04
CA PHE A 30 -18.22 -6.57 -12.15
C PHE A 30 -18.23 -5.35 -13.08
N THR A 31 -17.84 -4.18 -12.59
CA THR A 31 -17.74 -2.95 -13.40
C THR A 31 -16.34 -2.37 -13.25
N TYR A 32 -15.75 -1.96 -14.37
CA TYR A 32 -14.50 -1.22 -14.37
C TYR A 32 -14.75 0.22 -13.92
N GLN A 33 -13.98 0.67 -12.93
CA GLN A 33 -13.87 2.07 -12.55
C GLN A 33 -12.39 2.46 -12.52
N ALA A 34 -12.03 3.49 -13.27
CA ALA A 34 -10.67 4.01 -13.24
C ALA A 34 -10.44 4.84 -11.97
N ILE A 35 -9.28 4.67 -11.37
CA ILE A 35 -8.77 5.50 -10.27
C ILE A 35 -7.51 6.19 -10.79
N ASP A 36 -7.35 7.47 -10.45
CA ASP A 36 -6.20 8.29 -10.88
C ASP A 36 -4.95 7.98 -10.05
N PHE A 37 -4.47 6.74 -10.17
CA PHE A 37 -3.26 6.24 -9.54
C PHE A 37 -2.35 5.63 -10.58
N LYS A 38 -1.06 5.97 -10.48
CA LYS A 38 0.03 5.36 -11.23
C LYS A 38 1.14 5.02 -10.25
N LEU A 39 1.49 3.74 -10.20
CA LEU A 39 2.71 3.29 -9.54
C LEU A 39 3.93 3.86 -10.28
N ASP A 40 4.85 4.46 -9.53
CA ASP A 40 6.15 4.95 -9.99
C ASP A 40 7.24 4.40 -9.08
N SER A 41 7.87 3.32 -9.53
CA SER A 41 8.97 2.62 -8.87
C SER A 41 10.34 3.28 -9.15
N ASN A 42 10.36 4.47 -9.75
CA ASN A 42 11.56 5.16 -10.22
C ASN A 42 12.42 4.27 -11.14
N GLU A 43 11.78 3.60 -12.10
CA GLU A 43 12.47 2.78 -13.11
C GLU A 43 13.67 3.51 -13.74
N SER A 44 14.79 2.83 -13.86
CA SER A 44 16.07 3.36 -14.34
C SER A 44 16.75 2.40 -15.33
N PRO A 45 17.65 2.90 -16.22
CA PRO A 45 18.45 2.04 -17.09
C PRO A 45 19.39 1.07 -16.33
N GLU A 46 19.67 1.35 -15.06
CA GLU A 46 20.50 0.54 -14.18
C GLU A 46 19.75 -0.69 -13.63
N HIS A 47 18.41 -0.71 -13.68
CA HIS A 47 17.55 -1.81 -13.21
C HIS A 47 17.84 -2.22 -11.76
N HIS A 48 17.73 -1.27 -10.83
CA HIS A 48 17.92 -1.53 -9.41
C HIS A 48 16.84 -2.47 -8.86
N ALA A 49 17.22 -3.36 -7.94
CA ALA A 49 16.31 -4.38 -7.41
C ALA A 49 14.97 -3.85 -6.88
N PRO A 50 14.87 -2.72 -6.14
CA PRO A 50 13.58 -2.24 -5.64
C PRO A 50 12.59 -1.81 -6.73
N GLU A 51 13.05 -1.50 -7.94
CA GLU A 51 12.19 -1.15 -9.09
C GLU A 51 11.22 -2.29 -9.44
N THR A 52 11.62 -3.54 -9.15
CA THR A 52 10.80 -4.74 -9.39
C THR A 52 9.59 -4.85 -8.47
N MET A 53 9.51 -4.02 -7.42
CA MET A 53 8.40 -4.07 -6.48
C MET A 53 7.16 -3.39 -7.04
N ALA A 54 6.04 -4.08 -6.92
CA ALA A 54 4.74 -3.46 -6.98
C ALA A 54 4.49 -2.65 -5.68
N GLY A 55 3.65 -1.63 -5.76
CA GLY A 55 3.07 -1.00 -4.58
C GLY A 55 2.00 -1.90 -3.95
N GLY A 56 1.84 -1.78 -2.64
CA GLY A 56 0.77 -2.41 -1.88
C GLY A 56 -0.55 -1.69 -2.05
N VAL A 57 -1.65 -2.42 -1.84
CA VAL A 57 -3.01 -1.88 -1.81
C VAL A 57 -3.72 -2.35 -0.54
N ALA A 58 -4.45 -1.44 0.09
CA ALA A 58 -5.35 -1.73 1.19
C ALA A 58 -6.73 -1.17 0.89
N VAL A 59 -7.77 -1.89 1.35
CA VAL A 59 -9.17 -1.51 1.22
C VAL A 59 -9.78 -1.57 2.62
N PHE A 60 -10.18 -0.43 3.16
CA PHE A 60 -10.54 -0.28 4.58
C PHE A 60 -11.39 1.00 4.79
N ASP A 61 -12.07 1.15 5.91
CA ASP A 61 -12.97 2.28 6.20
C ASP A 61 -12.22 3.32 7.05
N TYR A 62 -11.45 4.21 6.41
CA TYR A 62 -10.46 5.03 7.14
C TYR A 62 -11.12 6.07 8.06
N ASN A 63 -12.39 6.42 7.81
CA ASN A 63 -13.12 7.46 8.51
C ASN A 63 -14.37 6.94 9.24
N ASN A 64 -14.57 5.62 9.32
CA ASN A 64 -15.71 4.96 9.95
C ASN A 64 -17.08 5.42 9.40
N ASP A 65 -17.17 5.75 8.11
CA ASP A 65 -18.42 6.18 7.47
C ASP A 65 -19.25 5.01 6.88
N GLY A 66 -18.75 3.78 7.03
CA GLY A 66 -19.34 2.54 6.56
C GLY A 66 -19.03 2.22 5.10
N LYS A 67 -18.11 2.95 4.46
CA LYS A 67 -17.71 2.75 3.06
C LYS A 67 -16.23 2.41 3.00
N LEU A 68 -15.91 1.41 2.20
CA LEU A 68 -14.52 1.03 2.00
C LEU A 68 -13.83 2.01 1.04
N ASP A 69 -12.72 2.55 1.52
CA ASP A 69 -11.79 3.43 0.83
C ASP A 69 -10.58 2.63 0.33
N ILE A 70 -9.69 3.27 -0.42
CA ILE A 70 -8.54 2.58 -1.03
C ILE A 70 -7.26 3.35 -0.79
N PHE A 71 -6.27 2.68 -0.20
CA PHE A 71 -4.93 3.18 -0.03
C PHE A 71 -3.94 2.43 -0.92
N PHE A 72 -3.02 3.16 -1.56
CA PHE A 72 -1.94 2.63 -2.37
C PHE A 72 -0.60 3.12 -1.86
N THR A 73 0.38 2.22 -1.73
CA THR A 73 1.78 2.59 -1.58
C THR A 73 2.42 2.86 -2.95
N ASN A 74 3.53 3.59 -2.94
CA ASN A 74 4.23 3.99 -4.15
C ASN A 74 5.73 4.10 -3.89
N GLY A 75 6.54 4.15 -4.96
CA GLY A 75 7.99 4.26 -4.87
C GLY A 75 8.48 5.63 -4.41
N ALA A 76 9.76 5.87 -4.60
CA ALA A 76 10.45 7.11 -4.28
C ALA A 76 11.67 7.24 -5.21
N ASP A 77 12.37 8.37 -5.15
CA ASP A 77 13.72 8.42 -5.73
C ASP A 77 14.60 7.33 -5.08
N LEU A 78 15.15 6.41 -5.88
CA LEU A 78 15.84 5.21 -5.38
C LEU A 78 17.14 5.52 -4.67
N LYS A 79 17.83 6.58 -5.09
CA LYS A 79 19.12 6.96 -4.52
C LYS A 79 18.96 7.58 -3.15
N THR A 80 17.94 8.42 -2.98
CA THR A 80 17.70 9.17 -1.74
C THR A 80 16.66 8.51 -0.84
N LEU A 81 15.84 7.61 -1.38
CA LEU A 81 14.66 7.00 -0.78
C LEU A 81 13.68 8.05 -0.26
N LYS A 82 13.50 9.15 -1.00
CA LYS A 82 12.61 10.26 -0.64
C LYS A 82 11.56 10.50 -1.69
N LYS A 83 10.36 10.84 -1.23
CA LYS A 83 9.25 11.30 -2.07
C LYS A 83 9.36 12.83 -2.27
N ASP A 84 10.19 13.24 -3.20
CA ASP A 84 10.45 14.65 -3.54
C ASP A 84 9.48 15.24 -4.58
N SER A 85 8.58 14.42 -5.11
CA SER A 85 7.61 14.79 -6.14
C SER A 85 6.25 14.10 -5.90
N PRO A 86 5.12 14.75 -6.23
CA PRO A 86 3.80 14.14 -6.11
C PRO A 86 3.60 12.84 -6.87
N LYS A 87 4.42 12.54 -7.89
CA LYS A 87 4.38 11.26 -8.63
C LYS A 87 4.73 10.05 -7.76
N TYR A 88 5.48 10.27 -6.68
CA TYR A 88 5.92 9.23 -5.74
C TYR A 88 5.02 9.11 -4.52
N TYR A 89 4.11 10.05 -4.29
CA TYR A 89 3.24 9.99 -3.13
C TYR A 89 2.45 8.68 -3.12
N ASN A 90 2.27 8.14 -1.91
CA ASN A 90 1.20 7.18 -1.66
C ASN A 90 -0.15 7.86 -1.94
N ARG A 91 -1.23 7.09 -2.04
CA ARG A 91 -2.55 7.64 -2.33
C ARG A 91 -3.59 7.08 -1.38
N LEU A 92 -4.41 7.94 -0.78
CA LEU A 92 -5.67 7.57 -0.13
C LEU A 92 -6.82 8.15 -0.95
N PHE A 93 -7.73 7.27 -1.37
CA PHE A 93 -8.93 7.60 -2.13
C PHE A 93 -10.19 7.33 -1.30
N GLU A 94 -10.91 8.39 -0.96
CA GLU A 94 -12.18 8.34 -0.24
C GLU A 94 -13.33 7.99 -1.20
N ASN A 95 -14.15 7.01 -0.82
CA ASN A 95 -15.27 6.48 -1.58
C ASN A 95 -16.59 7.15 -1.18
N ASP A 96 -17.36 7.64 -2.17
CA ASP A 96 -18.69 8.18 -1.92
C ASP A 96 -19.79 7.11 -1.70
N GLY A 97 -19.41 5.82 -1.75
CA GLY A 97 -20.30 4.66 -1.63
C GLY A 97 -21.03 4.31 -2.92
N LYS A 98 -20.82 5.11 -3.96
CA LYS A 98 -21.33 4.92 -5.32
C LYS A 98 -20.18 4.60 -6.28
N GLY A 99 -19.00 4.28 -5.75
CA GLY A 99 -17.81 3.92 -6.51
C GLY A 99 -17.14 5.11 -7.18
N HIS A 100 -17.40 6.34 -6.72
CA HIS A 100 -16.56 7.49 -7.07
C HIS A 100 -15.55 7.72 -5.95
N PHE A 101 -14.32 7.99 -6.36
CA PHE A 101 -13.17 8.08 -5.47
C PHE A 101 -12.57 9.48 -5.54
N THR A 102 -12.33 10.10 -4.38
CA THR A 102 -11.70 11.42 -4.24
C THR A 102 -10.33 11.26 -3.58
N ASP A 103 -9.28 11.82 -4.19
CA ASP A 103 -7.95 11.83 -3.56
C ASP A 103 -7.97 12.77 -2.34
N VAL A 104 -7.75 12.19 -1.16
CA VAL A 104 -7.66 12.90 0.13
C VAL A 104 -6.26 12.82 0.75
N THR A 105 -5.28 12.30 0.01
CA THR A 105 -3.92 11.95 0.49
C THR A 105 -3.27 13.08 1.28
N GLU A 106 -3.24 14.29 0.71
CA GLU A 106 -2.53 15.41 1.35
C GLU A 106 -3.26 15.90 2.60
N LYS A 107 -4.60 15.93 2.56
CA LYS A 107 -5.44 16.29 3.70
C LYS A 107 -5.26 15.28 4.83
N ALA A 108 -5.18 14.00 4.50
CA ALA A 108 -5.01 12.90 5.45
C ALA A 108 -3.57 12.81 6.02
N GLY A 109 -2.59 13.51 5.44
CA GLY A 109 -1.19 13.42 5.86
C GLY A 109 -0.45 12.19 5.35
N LEU A 110 -0.98 11.51 4.33
CA LEU A 110 -0.53 10.18 3.89
C LEU A 110 0.31 10.18 2.61
N LYS A 111 1.09 11.25 2.37
CA LYS A 111 1.97 11.32 1.18
C LYS A 111 3.04 10.22 1.19
N GLY A 112 3.40 9.72 2.36
CA GLY A 112 4.56 8.85 2.56
C GLY A 112 5.87 9.63 2.63
N THR A 113 6.95 8.98 3.05
CA THR A 113 8.28 9.60 3.10
C THR A 113 9.40 8.75 2.49
N GLY A 114 9.14 7.46 2.23
CA GLY A 114 10.11 6.48 1.75
C GLY A 114 9.69 5.78 0.46
N TYR A 115 10.49 4.78 0.08
CA TYR A 115 10.15 3.86 -1.00
C TYR A 115 9.26 2.74 -0.43
N ASP A 116 7.95 2.82 -0.68
CA ASP A 116 6.94 2.07 0.05
C ASP A 116 6.35 0.94 -0.83
N THR A 117 6.39 -0.30 -0.35
CA THR A 117 6.12 -1.50 -1.16
C THR A 117 4.93 -2.34 -0.67
N GLY A 118 4.62 -2.30 0.63
CA GLY A 118 3.56 -3.10 1.23
C GLY A 118 2.77 -2.33 2.26
N VAL A 119 1.56 -2.80 2.56
CA VAL A 119 0.67 -2.18 3.55
C VAL A 119 -0.07 -3.25 4.36
N ALA A 120 -0.28 -2.97 5.64
CA ALA A 120 -1.13 -3.75 6.53
C ALA A 120 -1.99 -2.80 7.38
N ILE A 121 -3.29 -3.09 7.47
CA ILE A 121 -4.28 -2.29 8.18
C ILE A 121 -4.72 -3.04 9.43
N ALA A 122 -4.80 -2.34 10.56
CA ALA A 122 -5.48 -2.80 11.77
C ALA A 122 -5.66 -1.64 12.76
N ASP A 123 -6.64 -1.73 13.63
CA ASP A 123 -6.74 -0.94 14.86
C ASP A 123 -5.80 -1.57 15.91
N TYR A 124 -4.53 -1.13 15.96
CA TYR A 124 -3.52 -1.79 16.80
C TYR A 124 -3.56 -1.34 18.26
N ASP A 125 -4.16 -0.18 18.54
CA ASP A 125 -4.27 0.38 19.89
C ASP A 125 -5.71 0.33 20.47
N ASN A 126 -6.63 -0.33 19.77
CA ASN A 126 -8.03 -0.56 20.15
C ASN A 126 -8.81 0.75 20.39
N ASP A 127 -8.53 1.80 19.62
CA ASP A 127 -9.23 3.08 19.71
C ASP A 127 -10.50 3.16 18.84
N GLY A 128 -10.74 2.11 18.02
CA GLY A 128 -11.87 2.00 17.11
C GLY A 128 -11.60 2.56 15.71
N TYR A 129 -10.38 3.00 15.41
CA TYR A 129 -9.97 3.50 14.11
C TYR A 129 -8.83 2.68 13.53
N GLU A 130 -8.97 2.26 12.27
CA GLU A 130 -7.95 1.46 11.61
C GLU A 130 -6.69 2.30 11.30
N ASP A 131 -5.54 1.83 11.76
CA ASP A 131 -4.21 2.40 11.52
C ASP A 131 -3.53 1.78 10.29
N ILE A 132 -2.44 2.41 9.83
CA ILE A 132 -1.73 1.98 8.61
C ILE A 132 -0.26 1.69 8.93
N PHE A 133 0.15 0.43 8.77
CA PHE A 133 1.56 0.07 8.64
C PHE A 133 1.95 0.02 7.17
N VAL A 134 3.06 0.66 6.82
CA VAL A 134 3.65 0.69 5.49
C VAL A 134 5.04 0.08 5.53
N ALA A 135 5.23 -0.99 4.76
CA ALA A 135 6.51 -1.65 4.54
C ALA A 135 7.32 -0.93 3.46
N GLY A 136 8.62 -0.76 3.64
CA GLY A 136 9.45 -0.05 2.68
C GLY A 136 10.93 -0.42 2.68
N VAL A 137 11.68 0.18 1.76
CA VAL A 137 13.14 0.02 1.66
C VAL A 137 13.79 0.88 2.73
N TYR A 138 14.50 0.25 3.67
CA TYR A 138 15.22 0.86 4.82
C TYR A 138 14.36 1.61 5.83
N ARG A 139 13.07 1.77 5.57
CA ARG A 139 12.14 2.47 6.43
C ARG A 139 10.76 1.84 6.31
N ASN A 140 10.26 1.39 7.44
CA ASN A 140 8.83 1.16 7.63
C ASN A 140 8.21 2.43 8.22
N THR A 141 6.92 2.62 7.98
CA THR A 141 6.17 3.73 8.57
C THR A 141 4.90 3.20 9.24
N LEU A 142 4.66 3.61 10.48
CA LEU A 142 3.39 3.35 11.18
C LEU A 142 2.64 4.69 11.33
N TYR A 143 1.45 4.73 10.77
CA TYR A 143 0.55 5.87 10.85
C TYR A 143 -0.59 5.54 11.81
N HIS A 144 -0.72 6.35 12.86
CA HIS A 144 -1.87 6.31 13.75
C HIS A 144 -3.03 7.13 13.17
N ASN A 145 -4.23 6.58 13.15
CA ASN A 145 -5.43 7.28 12.73
C ASN A 145 -5.93 8.19 13.86
N ASN A 146 -6.05 9.49 13.61
CA ASN A 146 -6.45 10.44 14.65
C ASN A 146 -7.99 10.48 14.88
N GLY A 147 -8.76 9.73 14.10
CA GLY A 147 -10.23 9.68 14.17
C GLY A 147 -10.95 10.89 13.55
N ASP A 148 -10.21 11.83 12.95
CA ASP A 148 -10.72 13.03 12.27
C ASP A 148 -10.46 13.02 10.75
N GLY A 149 -10.07 11.85 10.23
CA GLY A 149 -9.68 11.64 8.83
C GLY A 149 -8.24 12.06 8.51
N THR A 150 -7.41 12.28 9.53
CA THR A 150 -5.97 12.52 9.40
C THR A 150 -5.15 11.46 10.12
N PHE A 151 -3.88 11.34 9.73
CA PHE A 151 -2.97 10.35 10.28
C PHE A 151 -1.68 11.01 10.80
N THR A 152 -1.14 10.41 11.87
CA THR A 152 0.13 10.83 12.48
C THR A 152 1.19 9.75 12.30
N ASP A 153 2.37 10.11 11.75
CA ASP A 153 3.53 9.19 11.74
C ASP A 153 4.03 8.98 13.19
N VAL A 154 3.82 7.77 13.71
CA VAL A 154 4.23 7.35 15.05
C VAL A 154 5.41 6.37 15.02
N THR A 155 6.06 6.18 13.87
CA THR A 155 7.13 5.18 13.66
C THR A 155 8.21 5.22 14.72
N TYR A 156 8.70 6.43 15.06
CA TYR A 156 9.74 6.61 16.07
C TYR A 156 9.24 6.26 17.48
N LYS A 157 8.01 6.70 17.81
CA LYS A 157 7.37 6.42 19.11
C LYS A 157 7.14 4.92 19.28
N ALA A 158 6.77 4.23 18.21
CA ALA A 158 6.60 2.77 18.15
C ALA A 158 7.93 2.00 18.13
N GLY A 159 9.08 2.68 17.99
CA GLY A 159 10.40 2.04 17.97
C GLY A 159 10.73 1.28 16.70
N LEU A 160 9.97 1.48 15.61
CA LEU A 160 10.13 0.80 14.32
C LEU A 160 11.25 1.40 13.44
N ASN A 161 11.98 2.39 13.96
CA ASN A 161 13.05 3.09 13.26
C ASN A 161 14.45 2.54 13.57
N LYS A 162 14.56 1.42 14.28
CA LYS A 162 15.84 0.82 14.67
C LYS A 162 16.30 -0.15 13.57
N PRO A 163 17.54 -0.03 13.07
CA PRO A 163 18.08 -1.01 12.15
C PRO A 163 18.26 -2.36 12.87
N ASP A 164 18.25 -3.42 12.08
CA ASP A 164 18.60 -4.74 12.58
C ASP A 164 20.08 -4.78 12.99
N PRO A 165 20.43 -5.36 14.15
CA PRO A 165 21.82 -5.41 14.61
C PRO A 165 22.78 -6.19 13.70
N GLU A 166 22.28 -7.20 12.98
CA GLU A 166 23.07 -8.08 12.11
C GLU A 166 23.02 -7.60 10.66
N TYR A 167 21.83 -7.26 10.17
CA TYR A 167 21.59 -6.99 8.75
C TYR A 167 21.57 -5.50 8.40
N GLY A 168 21.48 -4.61 9.40
CA GLY A 168 21.42 -3.16 9.22
C GLY A 168 20.01 -2.69 8.82
N PRO A 169 19.88 -1.62 8.01
CA PRO A 169 18.58 -1.18 7.55
C PRO A 169 17.95 -2.26 6.65
N LEU A 170 16.72 -2.65 6.96
CA LEU A 170 16.04 -3.74 6.30
C LEU A 170 15.13 -3.23 5.18
N TRP A 171 14.91 -4.07 4.16
CA TRP A 171 13.87 -3.87 3.17
C TRP A 171 12.70 -4.79 3.48
N SER A 172 11.60 -4.21 3.94
CA SER A 172 10.36 -4.93 4.22
C SER A 172 9.43 -4.89 3.01
N VAL A 173 8.70 -5.99 2.77
CA VAL A 173 7.78 -6.15 1.63
C VAL A 173 6.34 -6.47 2.04
N ALA A 174 6.13 -6.97 3.25
CA ALA A 174 4.81 -7.32 3.74
C ALA A 174 4.77 -7.30 5.27
N ALA A 175 3.57 -7.21 5.81
CA ALA A 175 3.32 -7.33 7.23
C ALA A 175 1.95 -7.97 7.49
N ALA A 176 1.77 -8.48 8.70
CA ALA A 176 0.49 -8.97 9.19
C ALA A 176 0.33 -8.57 10.66
N TRP A 177 -0.88 -8.14 11.01
CA TRP A 177 -1.30 -7.92 12.38
C TRP A 177 -1.94 -9.19 12.93
N VAL A 178 -1.55 -9.61 14.12
CA VAL A 178 -2.02 -10.84 14.76
C VAL A 178 -1.79 -10.75 16.26
N ASP A 179 -2.79 -11.12 17.06
CA ASP A 179 -2.61 -11.30 18.50
C ASP A 179 -1.96 -12.68 18.76
N VAL A 180 -0.62 -12.72 18.82
CA VAL A 180 0.15 -13.99 18.92
C VAL A 180 0.13 -14.52 20.35
N ASN A 181 0.06 -13.63 21.34
CA ASN A 181 0.14 -13.98 22.75
C ASN A 181 -1.25 -14.06 23.45
N ASN A 182 -2.32 -13.73 22.72
CA ASN A 182 -3.71 -13.69 23.16
C ASN A 182 -3.94 -12.72 24.34
N ASP A 183 -3.33 -11.53 24.30
CA ASP A 183 -3.49 -10.46 25.30
C ASP A 183 -4.54 -9.40 24.90
N GLY A 184 -5.10 -9.50 23.69
CA GLY A 184 -6.10 -8.57 23.16
C GLY A 184 -5.50 -7.33 22.49
N LEU A 185 -4.17 -7.23 22.40
CA LEU A 185 -3.47 -6.25 21.58
C LEU A 185 -2.88 -6.96 20.35
N LEU A 186 -2.88 -6.27 19.21
CA LEU A 186 -2.33 -6.85 17.99
C LEU A 186 -0.81 -6.73 17.98
N ASP A 187 -0.12 -7.84 17.72
CA ASP A 187 1.29 -7.86 17.39
C ASP A 187 1.50 -7.64 15.88
N LEU A 188 2.67 -7.11 15.53
CA LEU A 188 3.07 -6.89 14.14
C LEU A 188 4.15 -7.89 13.72
N VAL A 189 3.85 -8.68 12.68
CA VAL A 189 4.84 -9.52 11.99
C VAL A 189 5.27 -8.81 10.71
N VAL A 190 6.57 -8.56 10.54
CA VAL A 190 7.14 -7.88 9.35
C VAL A 190 8.03 -8.84 8.55
N ILE A 191 7.78 -8.92 7.24
CA ILE A 191 8.53 -9.76 6.31
C ILE A 191 9.58 -8.91 5.59
N ASN A 192 10.85 -9.25 5.78
CA ASN A 192 12.00 -8.61 5.13
C ASN A 192 12.48 -9.46 3.97
N TYR A 193 12.87 -8.80 2.88
CA TYR A 193 13.18 -9.46 1.62
C TYR A 193 14.68 -9.61 1.40
N LEU A 194 15.40 -8.50 1.19
CA LEU A 194 16.82 -8.50 0.85
C LEU A 194 17.58 -7.41 1.59
N LYS A 195 18.85 -7.69 1.89
CA LYS A 195 19.81 -6.64 2.17
C LYS A 195 20.27 -6.06 0.82
N TRP A 196 19.70 -4.92 0.48
CA TRP A 196 20.11 -4.16 -0.70
C TRP A 196 21.12 -3.08 -0.29
N ASP A 197 21.84 -2.49 -1.26
CA ASP A 197 22.67 -1.28 -1.09
C ASP A 197 22.85 -0.63 -2.45
N PHE A 198 22.25 0.55 -2.65
CA PHE A 198 22.29 1.31 -3.90
C PHE A 198 23.71 1.47 -4.48
N ASN A 199 24.73 1.66 -3.63
CA ASN A 199 26.09 1.96 -4.11
C ASN A 199 26.91 0.71 -4.42
N ASN A 200 26.49 -0.46 -3.92
CA ASN A 200 27.24 -1.71 -3.98
C ASN A 200 26.47 -2.83 -4.70
N GLU A 201 25.27 -2.55 -5.21
CA GLU A 201 24.50 -3.48 -6.03
C GLU A 201 25.30 -3.85 -7.30
N PRO A 202 25.44 -5.15 -7.62
CA PRO A 202 26.11 -5.57 -8.83
C PRO A 202 25.27 -5.21 -10.07
N VAL A 203 25.95 -4.94 -11.18
CA VAL A 203 25.27 -4.82 -12.47
C VAL A 203 25.01 -6.23 -12.99
N CYS A 204 23.74 -6.59 -13.14
CA CYS A 204 23.32 -7.80 -13.83
C CYS A 204 22.98 -7.47 -15.27
N ALA A 205 23.43 -8.31 -16.20
CA ALA A 205 23.18 -8.12 -17.62
C ALA A 205 22.69 -9.40 -18.26
N GLY A 206 21.61 -9.30 -19.02
CA GLY A 206 21.02 -10.36 -19.82
C GLY A 206 20.92 -9.92 -21.28
N PHE A 207 21.23 -10.79 -22.24
CA PHE A 207 21.03 -10.53 -23.68
C PHE A 207 21.57 -9.17 -24.18
N GLY A 208 22.71 -8.72 -23.66
CA GLY A 208 23.38 -7.49 -24.10
C GLY A 208 22.81 -6.17 -23.53
N HIS A 209 21.95 -6.23 -22.51
CA HIS A 209 21.44 -5.08 -21.77
C HIS A 209 21.48 -5.34 -20.26
N ASN A 210 21.40 -4.28 -19.45
CA ASN A 210 21.21 -4.43 -18.00
C ASN A 210 19.90 -5.16 -17.74
N ASP A 211 19.84 -5.97 -16.69
CA ASP A 211 18.67 -6.73 -16.26
C ASP A 211 18.63 -6.77 -14.73
N TYR A 212 17.46 -7.08 -14.17
CA TYR A 212 17.31 -7.16 -12.72
C TYR A 212 18.10 -8.33 -12.15
N CYS A 213 18.83 -8.08 -11.07
CA CYS A 213 19.59 -9.13 -10.41
C CYS A 213 18.72 -10.16 -9.71
N HIS A 214 19.17 -11.43 -9.73
CA HIS A 214 18.53 -12.49 -8.95
C HIS A 214 18.68 -12.18 -7.45
N PRO A 215 17.68 -12.45 -6.59
CA PRO A 215 17.71 -12.20 -5.15
C PRO A 215 18.83 -12.89 -4.32
N LYS A 216 19.75 -13.64 -4.94
CA LYS A 216 20.84 -14.38 -4.27
C LYS A 216 22.20 -13.70 -4.46
N MET A 217 22.19 -12.37 -4.58
CA MET A 217 23.40 -11.56 -4.75
C MET A 217 24.35 -11.70 -3.56
#